data_AF-A0A1B8A468-F1
#
_entry.id   AF-A0A1B8A468-F1
#
_cell.length_a   1.000
_cell.length_b   1.000
_cell.length_c   1.000
_cell.angle_alpha   90.00
_cell.angle_beta   90.00
_cell.angle_gamma   90.00
#
_symmetry.space_group_name_H-M   'P 1'
#
loop_
_entity.id
_entity.type
_entity.pdbx_description
1 polymer ?
#
loop_
_entity_poly.entity_id
_entity_poly.type
_entity_poly.pdbx_seq_one_letter_code
_entity_poly.pdbx_strand_id
1 'polypeptide(L)'
;MTWYTGNTMVLRFLQTIPSLGGIYHTNTNSYQTILITGFSSLKIFESSPEFLDVPDIERPKNAQGDEDALVAYTIMVNDLNQIRSYIGWIWSNYRDGCFDLANDAVATNTGIDLARNLIEQVLSIFKDHGGTSTMLGKFSFICRRRDRFSQDDILSWGPAGKNENIYEVADKTYLNASLLLDGLARVLPPNDSPIYKEGIFGTYDPQSDRTSKKGRAEFKEDQIILSEFFTEAATLARLVPNYPVEDNFIRGIRELDATGNVPFHLVYADQILLDVHHIIRDHASSALDSLLKHTIAMACELSSHIEFHENLRIKN
;
A
#
# COMPACT_ATOMS: atom_id res chain seq x y z
N MET A 1 -13.89 -29.24 -39.93
CA MET A 1 -13.82 -30.49 -39.15
C MET A 1 -12.89 -30.23 -37.97
N THR A 2 -13.42 -29.75 -36.85
CA THR A 2 -13.82 -30.50 -35.62
C THR A 2 -12.62 -30.80 -34.70
N TRP A 3 -12.32 -29.91 -33.71
CA TRP A 3 -12.63 -29.93 -32.24
C TRP A 3 -11.77 -30.95 -31.45
N TYR A 4 -11.09 -30.67 -30.32
CA TYR A 4 -11.46 -30.09 -28.99
C TYR A 4 -10.21 -29.44 -28.34
N THR A 5 -10.16 -28.25 -27.70
CA THR A 5 -10.79 -27.65 -26.49
C THR A 5 -10.60 -28.39 -25.15
N GLY A 6 -9.75 -27.83 -24.28
CA GLY A 6 -9.70 -28.09 -22.84
C GLY A 6 -9.04 -26.91 -22.12
N ASN A 7 -9.62 -26.50 -20.98
CA ASN A 7 -9.22 -25.44 -20.03
C ASN A 7 -9.66 -24.00 -20.31
N THR A 8 -10.95 -23.76 -20.07
CA THR A 8 -11.48 -22.43 -19.73
C THR A 8 -12.37 -22.55 -18.50
N MET A 9 -11.79 -22.73 -17.30
CA MET A 9 -12.56 -22.73 -16.05
C MET A 9 -11.76 -22.26 -14.82
N VAL A 10 -10.96 -21.21 -14.95
CA VAL A 10 -10.33 -20.54 -13.77
C VAL A 10 -10.66 -19.02 -13.72
N LEU A 11 -11.14 -18.41 -14.80
CA LEU A 11 -11.31 -16.94 -14.89
C LEU A 11 -12.73 -16.41 -14.63
N ARG A 12 -13.65 -17.17 -14.04
CA ARG A 12 -15.04 -16.70 -13.79
C ARG A 12 -15.35 -16.24 -12.37
N PHE A 13 -14.41 -16.30 -11.42
CA PHE A 13 -14.70 -15.91 -10.03
C PHE A 13 -14.42 -14.44 -9.66
N LEU A 14 -13.93 -13.61 -10.59
CA LEU A 14 -13.60 -12.19 -10.32
C LEU A 14 -14.56 -11.19 -11.00
N GLN A 15 -15.73 -11.62 -11.45
CA GLN A 15 -16.74 -10.74 -12.03
C GLN A 15 -17.98 -10.68 -11.14
N THR A 16 -17.94 -9.91 -10.04
CA THR A 16 -19.10 -9.12 -9.53
C THR A 16 -18.76 -8.38 -8.23
N ILE A 17 -18.42 -7.09 -8.33
CA ILE A 17 -18.88 -6.07 -7.37
C ILE A 17 -19.11 -4.77 -8.16
N PRO A 18 -20.36 -4.36 -8.45
CA PRO A 18 -20.67 -2.99 -8.80
C PRO A 18 -20.95 -2.17 -7.53
N SER A 19 -20.39 -0.97 -7.49
CA SER A 19 -20.69 0.09 -6.53
C SER A 19 -22.17 0.53 -6.59
N LEU A 20 -22.77 0.69 -5.41
CA LEU A 20 -23.88 1.57 -5.00
C LEU A 20 -25.01 1.92 -5.99
N GLY A 21 -26.23 1.50 -5.61
CA GLY A 21 -27.44 2.35 -5.67
C GLY A 21 -28.31 2.27 -6.92
N GLY A 22 -29.40 1.49 -6.86
CA GLY A 22 -30.62 1.75 -7.64
C GLY A 22 -31.20 0.57 -8.43
N ILE A 23 -32.26 -0.03 -7.87
CA ILE A 23 -33.46 -0.62 -8.50
C ILE A 23 -33.24 -1.69 -9.61
N TYR A 24 -33.71 -2.92 -9.39
CA TYR A 24 -34.78 -3.61 -10.16
C TYR A 24 -34.89 -5.09 -9.74
N HIS A 25 -36.11 -5.49 -9.40
CA HIS A 25 -36.54 -6.88 -9.16
C HIS A 25 -36.20 -7.81 -10.34
N THR A 26 -35.56 -8.97 -10.10
CA THR A 26 -35.65 -10.11 -11.02
C THR A 26 -35.65 -11.48 -10.30
N ASN A 27 -36.84 -12.07 -10.30
CA ASN A 27 -37.26 -13.48 -10.36
C ASN A 27 -36.20 -14.60 -10.22
N THR A 28 -36.29 -15.37 -9.12
CA THR A 28 -35.41 -16.48 -8.71
C THR A 28 -35.78 -17.87 -9.28
N ASN A 29 -36.87 -17.99 -10.04
CA ASN A 29 -37.41 -19.32 -10.40
C ASN A 29 -36.86 -19.95 -11.70
N SER A 30 -36.06 -19.26 -12.52
CA SER A 30 -35.57 -19.82 -13.79
C SER A 30 -34.26 -20.61 -13.69
N TYR A 31 -33.44 -20.35 -12.66
CA TYR A 31 -32.11 -20.95 -12.54
C TYR A 31 -32.10 -22.36 -11.93
N GLN A 32 -33.08 -22.70 -11.08
CA GLN A 32 -33.15 -24.04 -10.47
C GLN A 32 -33.52 -25.15 -11.49
N THR A 33 -34.35 -24.84 -12.49
CA THR A 33 -34.84 -25.84 -13.46
C THR A 33 -33.76 -26.27 -14.46
N ILE A 34 -32.80 -25.39 -14.77
CA ILE A 34 -31.73 -25.66 -15.75
C ILE A 34 -30.66 -26.60 -15.17
N LEU A 35 -30.36 -26.51 -13.88
CA LEU A 35 -29.38 -27.40 -13.23
C LEU A 35 -29.90 -28.83 -13.09
N ILE A 36 -31.19 -28.99 -12.76
CA ILE A 36 -31.76 -30.34 -12.50
C ILE A 36 -31.91 -31.15 -13.80
N THR A 37 -32.15 -30.50 -14.95
CA THR A 37 -32.36 -31.18 -16.24
C THR A 37 -31.05 -31.56 -16.96
N GLY A 38 -29.94 -30.89 -16.66
CA GLY A 38 -28.63 -31.18 -17.27
C GLY A 38 -27.99 -32.49 -16.84
N PHE A 39 -28.26 -32.97 -15.62
CA PHE A 39 -27.66 -34.20 -15.09
C PHE A 39 -28.45 -35.47 -15.45
N SER A 40 -29.71 -35.35 -15.88
CA SER A 40 -30.58 -36.49 -16.19
C SER A 40 -30.16 -37.29 -17.44
N SER A 41 -29.21 -36.77 -18.22
CA SER A 41 -28.72 -37.38 -19.47
C SER A 41 -27.32 -38.00 -19.33
N LEU A 42 -26.69 -37.92 -18.16
CA LEU A 42 -25.40 -38.56 -17.87
C LEU A 42 -25.63 -40.02 -17.46
N LYS A 43 -25.24 -40.97 -18.32
CA LYS A 43 -25.13 -42.38 -17.94
C LYS A 43 -23.85 -42.57 -17.11
N ILE A 44 -24.01 -43.05 -15.88
CA ILE A 44 -22.90 -43.46 -15.02
C ILE A 44 -22.38 -44.79 -15.58
N PHE A 45 -21.18 -44.78 -16.15
CA PHE A 45 -20.45 -46.00 -16.47
C PHE A 45 -19.63 -46.39 -15.23
N GLU A 46 -19.84 -47.60 -14.74
CA GLU A 46 -19.04 -48.17 -13.66
C GLU A 46 -17.63 -48.44 -14.22
N SER A 47 -16.61 -47.85 -13.59
CA SER A 47 -15.23 -47.89 -14.09
C SER A 47 -14.69 -49.33 -14.16
N SER A 48 -14.07 -49.69 -15.28
CA SER A 48 -13.38 -50.98 -15.47
C SER A 48 -12.31 -51.21 -14.38
N PRO A 49 -12.09 -52.46 -13.91
CA PRO A 49 -11.06 -52.80 -12.91
C PRO A 49 -9.65 -52.30 -13.29
N GLU A 50 -9.34 -52.19 -14.59
CA GLU A 50 -8.04 -51.69 -15.08
C GLU A 50 -7.78 -50.21 -14.73
N PHE A 51 -8.81 -49.43 -14.38
CA PHE A 51 -8.69 -48.04 -13.97
C PHE A 51 -8.39 -47.87 -12.47
N LEU A 52 -8.62 -48.90 -11.66
CA LEU A 52 -8.38 -48.88 -10.20
C LEU A 52 -6.92 -49.21 -9.84
N ASP A 53 -6.18 -49.83 -10.76
CA ASP A 53 -4.77 -50.21 -10.59
C ASP A 53 -3.77 -49.20 -11.20
N VAL A 54 -4.25 -48.03 -11.65
CA VAL A 54 -3.37 -46.95 -12.09
C VAL A 54 -2.68 -46.37 -10.85
N PRO A 55 -1.34 -46.34 -10.77
CA PRO A 55 -0.66 -45.70 -9.65
C PRO A 55 -1.12 -44.25 -9.57
N ASP A 56 -1.50 -43.81 -8.37
CA ASP A 56 -2.00 -42.47 -8.11
C ASP A 56 -0.96 -41.47 -8.65
N ILE A 57 -1.29 -40.79 -9.74
CA ILE A 57 -0.39 -39.82 -10.34
C ILE A 57 -0.32 -38.67 -9.34
N GLU A 58 0.80 -38.52 -8.65
CA GLU A 58 1.04 -37.35 -7.80
C GLU A 58 0.72 -36.10 -8.63
N ARG A 59 -0.32 -35.38 -8.21
CA ARG A 59 -0.71 -34.12 -8.83
C ARG A 59 0.54 -33.24 -8.82
N PRO A 60 0.98 -32.68 -9.97
CA PRO A 60 2.20 -31.90 -10.01
C PRO A 60 2.11 -30.79 -8.96
N LYS A 61 3.07 -30.76 -8.02
CA LYS A 61 3.12 -29.84 -6.87
C LYS A 61 3.16 -28.35 -7.26
N ASN A 62 3.15 -28.01 -8.56
CA ASN A 62 3.61 -26.74 -9.08
C ASN A 62 2.56 -25.98 -9.92
N ALA A 63 1.30 -25.98 -9.51
CA ALA A 63 0.29 -25.09 -10.12
C ALA A 63 -0.66 -24.42 -9.10
N GLN A 64 -0.83 -24.98 -7.90
CA GLN A 64 -1.75 -24.44 -6.89
C GLN A 64 -1.13 -23.31 -6.05
N GLY A 65 0.20 -23.22 -5.95
CA GLY A 65 0.85 -22.37 -4.94
C GLY A 65 0.82 -20.87 -5.22
N ASP A 66 1.06 -20.44 -6.46
CA ASP A 66 1.17 -19.00 -6.77
C ASP A 66 -0.20 -18.29 -6.79
N GLU A 67 -1.28 -19.02 -7.07
CA GLU A 67 -2.63 -18.43 -7.14
C GLU A 67 -3.12 -17.96 -5.77
N ASP A 68 -2.97 -18.78 -4.73
CA ASP A 68 -3.40 -18.43 -3.37
C ASP A 68 -2.60 -17.23 -2.82
N ALA A 69 -1.28 -17.19 -3.08
CA ALA A 69 -0.44 -16.05 -2.70
C ALA A 69 -0.84 -14.76 -3.44
N LEU A 70 -1.18 -14.84 -4.72
CA LEU A 70 -1.67 -13.70 -5.50
C LEU A 70 -3.05 -13.24 -5.04
N VAL A 71 -3.95 -14.16 -4.68
CA VAL A 71 -5.26 -13.82 -4.10
C VAL A 71 -5.08 -13.12 -2.75
N ALA A 72 -4.25 -13.66 -1.86
CA ALA A 72 -3.94 -13.05 -0.57
C ALA A 72 -3.32 -11.65 -0.74
N TYR A 73 -2.39 -11.48 -1.69
CA TYR A 73 -1.82 -10.18 -2.00
C TYR A 73 -2.85 -9.20 -2.56
N THR A 74 -3.76 -9.67 -3.43
CA THR A 74 -4.85 -8.86 -3.99
C THR A 74 -5.77 -8.33 -2.90
N ILE A 75 -6.17 -9.19 -1.96
CA ILE A 75 -7.02 -8.82 -0.83
C ILE A 75 -6.29 -7.80 0.04
N MET A 76 -5.03 -8.08 0.42
CA MET A 76 -4.20 -7.16 1.21
C MET A 76 -4.13 -5.78 0.54
N VAL A 77 -3.77 -5.69 -0.73
CA VAL A 77 -3.65 -4.40 -1.42
C VAL A 77 -4.98 -3.65 -1.50
N ASN A 78 -6.10 -4.37 -1.66
CA ASN A 78 -7.41 -3.73 -1.66
C ASN A 78 -7.75 -3.13 -0.28
N ASP A 79 -7.47 -3.85 0.80
CA ASP A 79 -7.71 -3.37 2.17
C ASP A 79 -6.77 -2.20 2.53
N LEU A 80 -5.50 -2.29 2.14
CA LEU A 80 -4.53 -1.20 2.31
C LEU A 80 -4.95 0.07 1.56
N ASN A 81 -5.52 -0.07 0.36
CA ASN A 81 -6.04 1.07 -0.42
C ASN A 81 -7.31 1.68 0.20
N GLN A 82 -8.14 0.89 0.89
CA GLN A 82 -9.27 1.43 1.66
C GLN A 82 -8.79 2.27 2.85
N ILE A 83 -7.81 1.76 3.61
CA ILE A 83 -7.19 2.51 4.72
C ILE A 83 -6.54 3.80 4.19
N ARG A 84 -5.77 3.69 3.09
CA ARG A 84 -5.13 4.82 2.41
C ARG A 84 -6.16 5.89 2.01
N SER A 85 -7.28 5.48 1.42
CA SER A 85 -8.35 6.39 1.03
C SER A 85 -8.97 7.11 2.23
N TYR A 86 -9.14 6.42 3.36
CA TYR A 86 -9.67 7.01 4.58
C TYR A 86 -8.69 8.02 5.20
N ILE A 87 -7.41 7.68 5.25
CA ILE A 87 -6.34 8.62 5.66
C ILE A 87 -6.35 9.84 4.74
N GLY A 88 -6.45 9.65 3.42
CA GLY A 88 -6.55 10.77 2.47
C GLY A 88 -7.76 11.67 2.71
N TRP A 89 -8.90 11.10 3.09
CA TRP A 89 -10.08 11.87 3.50
C TRP A 89 -9.81 12.69 4.76
N ILE A 90 -9.18 12.11 5.79
CA ILE A 90 -8.79 12.82 7.02
C ILE A 90 -7.94 14.06 6.68
N TRP A 91 -6.86 13.87 5.92
CA TRP A 91 -5.96 14.97 5.55
C TRP A 91 -6.58 16.01 4.61
N SER A 92 -7.58 15.61 3.81
CA SER A 92 -8.36 16.58 3.02
C SER A 92 -9.20 17.47 3.92
N ASN A 93 -9.82 16.90 4.97
CA ASN A 93 -10.58 17.68 5.95
C ASN A 93 -9.67 18.54 6.82
N TYR A 94 -8.47 18.09 7.14
CA TYR A 94 -7.45 18.92 7.78
C TYR A 94 -7.16 20.19 6.96
N ARG A 95 -6.80 20.00 5.68
CA ARG A 95 -6.48 21.09 4.76
C ARG A 95 -7.64 22.09 4.66
N ASP A 96 -8.87 21.58 4.62
CA ASP A 96 -10.07 22.40 4.50
C ASP A 96 -10.49 23.05 5.85
N GLY A 97 -9.72 22.82 6.93
CA GLY A 97 -9.92 23.43 8.25
C GLY A 97 -11.00 22.76 9.09
N CYS A 98 -11.45 21.57 8.71
CA CYS A 98 -12.48 20.80 9.40
C CYS A 98 -11.94 19.98 10.57
N PHE A 99 -10.69 19.49 10.49
CA PHE A 99 -10.04 18.67 11.52
C PHE A 99 -8.78 19.34 12.09
N ASP A 100 -8.38 18.89 13.28
CA ASP A 100 -7.15 19.32 13.93
C ASP A 100 -5.98 18.36 13.67
N LEU A 101 -4.79 18.94 13.57
CA LEU A 101 -3.57 18.23 13.23
C LEU A 101 -3.24 17.06 14.16
N ALA A 102 -3.56 17.18 15.45
CA ALA A 102 -3.20 16.15 16.44
C ALA A 102 -4.06 14.89 16.24
N ASN A 103 -5.37 15.06 16.06
CA ASN A 103 -6.27 13.96 15.75
C ASN A 103 -5.92 13.30 14.41
N ASP A 104 -5.59 14.09 13.40
CA ASP A 104 -5.22 13.58 12.08
C ASP A 104 -3.92 12.76 12.11
N ALA A 105 -2.92 13.22 12.87
CA ALA A 105 -1.69 12.49 13.09
C ALA A 105 -1.91 11.16 13.84
N VAL A 106 -2.72 11.17 14.91
CA VAL A 106 -3.06 9.96 15.68
C VAL A 106 -3.84 8.96 14.83
N ALA A 107 -4.83 9.42 14.06
CA ALA A 107 -5.62 8.58 13.17
C ALA A 107 -4.76 7.98 12.05
N THR A 108 -3.82 8.77 11.50
CA THR A 108 -2.85 8.28 10.50
C THR A 108 -1.98 7.18 11.08
N ASN A 109 -1.38 7.38 12.26
CA ASN A 109 -0.53 6.36 12.87
C ASN A 109 -1.32 5.08 13.21
N THR A 110 -2.56 5.24 13.68
CA THR A 110 -3.49 4.12 13.93
C THR A 110 -3.81 3.36 12.64
N GLY A 111 -4.06 4.07 11.53
CA GLY A 111 -4.30 3.47 10.22
C GLY A 111 -3.09 2.70 9.69
N ILE A 112 -1.88 3.26 9.85
CA ILE A 112 -0.64 2.58 9.45
C ILE A 112 -0.39 1.34 10.33
N ASP A 113 -0.63 1.42 11.64
CA ASP A 113 -0.51 0.26 12.54
C ASP A 113 -1.52 -0.85 12.17
N LEU A 114 -2.76 -0.49 11.80
CA LEU A 114 -3.74 -1.45 11.29
C LEU A 114 -3.26 -2.11 9.99
N ALA A 115 -2.78 -1.31 9.03
CA ALA A 115 -2.22 -1.79 7.78
C ALA A 115 -1.04 -2.74 8.00
N ARG A 116 -0.14 -2.42 8.93
CA ARG A 116 0.99 -3.27 9.30
C ARG A 116 0.52 -4.64 9.80
N ASN A 117 -0.48 -4.68 10.68
CA ASN A 117 -1.04 -5.95 11.16
C ASN A 117 -1.63 -6.79 10.02
N LEU A 118 -2.26 -6.18 9.02
CA LEU A 118 -2.75 -6.89 7.82
C LEU A 118 -1.58 -7.45 6.99
N ILE A 119 -0.53 -6.65 6.79
CA ILE A 119 0.68 -7.06 6.08
C ILE A 119 1.31 -8.28 6.78
N GLU A 120 1.55 -8.19 8.08
CA GLU A 120 2.21 -9.25 8.86
C GLU A 120 1.47 -10.61 8.80
N GLN A 121 0.13 -10.59 8.76
CA GLN A 121 -0.67 -11.81 8.63
C GLN A 121 -0.42 -12.56 7.32
N VAL A 122 -0.16 -11.84 6.23
CA VAL A 122 0.04 -12.45 4.90
C VAL A 122 1.50 -12.63 4.53
N LEU A 123 2.45 -12.02 5.25
CA LEU A 123 3.90 -12.19 5.00
C LEU A 123 4.33 -13.67 5.05
N SER A 124 3.74 -14.45 5.96
CA SER A 124 4.04 -15.88 6.09
C SER A 124 3.69 -16.66 4.82
N ILE A 125 2.58 -16.30 4.17
CA ILE A 125 2.12 -16.88 2.90
C ILE A 125 3.12 -16.55 1.80
N PHE A 126 3.70 -15.35 1.79
CA PHE A 126 4.59 -14.91 0.71
C PHE A 126 6.00 -15.49 0.80
N LYS A 127 6.41 -15.99 1.96
CA LYS A 127 7.79 -16.48 2.21
C LYS A 127 8.18 -17.58 1.22
N ASP A 128 7.27 -18.51 0.94
CA ASP A 128 7.51 -19.63 0.03
C ASP A 128 7.40 -19.23 -1.46
N HIS A 129 6.98 -17.99 -1.75
CA HIS A 129 6.74 -17.46 -3.09
C HIS A 129 7.73 -16.35 -3.51
N GLY A 130 8.86 -16.23 -2.80
CA GLY A 130 9.88 -15.22 -3.09
C GLY A 130 9.66 -13.88 -2.37
N GLY A 131 8.80 -13.86 -1.35
CA GLY A 131 8.55 -12.71 -0.49
C GLY A 131 7.72 -11.60 -1.14
N THR A 132 7.51 -10.53 -0.37
CA THR A 132 6.59 -9.45 -0.73
C THR A 132 7.02 -8.68 -1.97
N SER A 133 8.32 -8.46 -2.19
CA SER A 133 8.83 -7.77 -3.39
C SER A 133 8.53 -8.54 -4.68
N THR A 134 8.64 -9.87 -4.63
CA THR A 134 8.27 -10.73 -5.77
C THR A 134 6.77 -10.69 -6.02
N MET A 135 5.96 -10.76 -4.96
CA MET A 135 4.49 -10.67 -5.07
C MET A 135 4.04 -9.32 -5.61
N LEU A 136 4.64 -8.22 -5.13
CA LEU A 136 4.40 -6.87 -5.61
C LEU A 136 4.64 -6.79 -7.12
N GLY A 137 5.81 -7.24 -7.59
CA GLY A 137 6.13 -7.24 -9.02
C GLY A 137 5.14 -8.06 -9.86
N LYS A 138 4.77 -9.27 -9.40
CA LYS A 138 3.78 -10.11 -10.07
C LYS A 138 2.38 -9.46 -10.09
N PHE A 139 1.93 -8.89 -8.98
CA PHE A 139 0.63 -8.26 -8.86
C PHE A 139 0.52 -7.01 -9.73
N SER A 140 1.50 -6.11 -9.68
CA SER A 140 1.53 -4.93 -10.56
C SER A 140 1.54 -5.33 -12.03
N PHE A 141 2.23 -6.42 -12.40
CA PHE A 141 2.19 -6.96 -13.76
C PHE A 141 0.79 -7.44 -14.17
N ILE A 142 0.08 -8.16 -13.28
CA ILE A 142 -1.30 -8.63 -13.53
C ILE A 142 -2.26 -7.45 -13.68
N CYS A 143 -2.19 -6.45 -12.78
CA CYS A 143 -3.03 -5.26 -12.85
C CYS A 143 -2.84 -4.51 -14.18
N ARG A 144 -1.58 -4.36 -14.64
CA ARG A 144 -1.33 -3.73 -15.95
C ARG A 144 -1.96 -4.50 -17.11
N ARG A 145 -1.88 -5.83 -17.10
CA ARG A 145 -2.53 -6.65 -18.14
C ARG A 145 -4.05 -6.51 -18.11
N ARG A 146 -4.66 -6.45 -16.92
CA ARG A 146 -6.10 -6.22 -16.76
C ARG A 146 -6.52 -4.89 -17.37
N ASP A 147 -5.73 -3.85 -17.15
CA ASP A 147 -5.97 -2.51 -17.70
C ASP A 147 -5.57 -2.38 -19.19
N ARG A 148 -5.31 -3.52 -19.84
CA ARG A 148 -5.04 -3.68 -21.28
C ARG A 148 -3.75 -3.01 -21.75
N PHE A 149 -2.76 -2.88 -20.89
CA PHE A 149 -1.40 -2.52 -21.32
C PHE A 149 -0.73 -3.70 -22.04
N SER A 150 0.02 -3.40 -23.11
CA SER A 150 0.78 -4.41 -23.84
C SER A 150 1.99 -4.90 -23.04
N GLN A 151 2.59 -6.03 -23.44
CA GLN A 151 3.82 -6.53 -22.80
C GLN A 151 4.95 -5.50 -22.88
N ASP A 152 5.07 -4.79 -24.01
CA ASP A 152 6.09 -3.77 -24.23
C ASP A 152 5.85 -2.53 -23.36
N ASP A 153 4.59 -2.14 -23.17
CA ASP A 153 4.21 -1.10 -22.22
C ASP A 153 4.71 -1.44 -20.81
N ILE A 154 4.44 -2.67 -20.37
CA ILE A 154 4.80 -3.15 -19.03
C ILE A 154 6.32 -3.19 -18.81
N LEU A 155 7.07 -3.66 -19.80
CA LEU A 155 8.54 -3.70 -19.75
C LEU A 155 9.17 -2.31 -19.83
N SER A 156 8.44 -1.35 -20.40
CA SER A 156 8.87 0.04 -20.48
C SER A 156 8.55 0.87 -19.22
N TRP A 157 8.02 0.27 -18.14
CA TRP A 157 7.77 1.01 -16.90
C TRP A 157 8.99 1.04 -15.98
N GLY A 158 9.23 2.20 -15.37
CA GLY A 158 10.30 2.44 -14.42
C GLY A 158 10.83 3.87 -14.56
N PRO A 159 11.82 4.27 -13.76
CA PRO A 159 12.39 5.63 -13.81
C PRO A 159 12.93 6.02 -15.21
N ALA A 160 13.36 5.03 -16.01
CA ALA A 160 13.85 5.21 -17.39
C ALA A 160 12.78 4.93 -18.47
N GLY A 161 11.54 4.72 -18.04
CA GLY A 161 10.44 4.24 -18.86
C GLY A 161 9.78 5.29 -19.77
N LYS A 162 9.26 4.85 -20.92
CA LYS A 162 8.58 5.75 -21.87
C LYS A 162 7.06 5.81 -21.69
N ASN A 163 6.45 4.81 -21.05
CA ASN A 163 5.00 4.77 -20.89
C ASN A 163 4.56 5.42 -19.57
N GLU A 164 4.00 6.62 -19.67
CA GLU A 164 3.53 7.42 -18.53
C GLU A 164 2.18 6.97 -17.96
N ASN A 165 1.39 6.21 -18.72
CA ASN A 165 0.04 5.77 -18.33
C ASN A 165 0.04 4.66 -17.27
N ILE A 166 1.22 4.12 -16.93
CA ILE A 166 1.38 3.02 -15.97
C ILE A 166 1.50 3.53 -14.53
N TYR A 167 1.77 4.83 -14.35
CA TYR A 167 2.00 5.42 -13.03
C TYR A 167 0.83 5.19 -12.07
N GLU A 168 -0.42 5.41 -12.50
CA GLU A 168 -1.60 5.23 -11.65
C GLU A 168 -1.75 3.78 -11.15
N VAL A 169 -1.51 2.80 -12.02
CA VAL A 169 -1.55 1.38 -11.63
C VAL A 169 -0.40 1.06 -10.68
N ALA A 170 0.79 1.59 -10.95
CA ALA A 170 1.96 1.37 -10.11
C ALA A 170 1.80 2.03 -8.72
N ASP A 171 1.14 3.17 -8.64
CA ASP A 171 0.80 3.86 -7.40
C ASP A 171 -0.21 3.05 -6.56
N LYS A 172 -1.32 2.61 -7.16
CA LYS A 172 -2.34 1.77 -6.49
C LYS A 172 -1.82 0.40 -6.04
N THR A 173 -0.69 -0.04 -6.60
CA THR A 173 -0.04 -1.31 -6.24
C THR A 173 1.22 -1.13 -5.40
N TYR A 174 1.50 0.10 -4.94
CA TYR A 174 2.66 0.47 -4.12
C TYR A 174 4.03 0.25 -4.79
N LEU A 175 4.05 0.02 -6.10
CA LEU A 175 5.28 -0.19 -6.83
C LEU A 175 6.10 1.09 -6.97
N ASN A 176 5.47 2.26 -7.10
CA ASN A 176 6.21 3.51 -7.22
C ASN A 176 6.99 3.81 -5.93
N ALA A 177 6.32 3.76 -4.78
CA ALA A 177 6.94 3.86 -3.46
C ALA A 177 8.07 2.82 -3.29
N SER A 178 7.83 1.55 -3.65
CA SER A 178 8.86 0.50 -3.57
C SER A 178 10.08 0.80 -4.44
N LEU A 179 9.89 1.27 -5.67
CA LEU A 179 11.00 1.60 -6.58
C LEU A 179 11.81 2.81 -6.08
N LEU A 180 11.14 3.80 -5.49
CA LEU A 180 11.79 4.98 -4.92
C LEU A 180 12.65 4.59 -3.70
N LEU A 181 12.05 3.86 -2.75
CA LEU A 181 12.75 3.36 -1.57
C LEU A 181 13.91 2.43 -1.92
N ASP A 182 13.73 1.50 -2.85
CA ASP A 182 14.82 0.63 -3.32
C ASP A 182 15.97 1.44 -3.92
N GLY A 183 15.65 2.52 -4.64
CA GLY A 183 16.63 3.44 -5.19
C GLY A 183 17.45 4.14 -4.10
N LEU A 184 16.78 4.66 -3.08
CA LEU A 184 17.40 5.35 -1.94
C LEU A 184 18.17 4.39 -1.02
N ALA A 185 17.63 3.20 -0.76
CA ALA A 185 18.28 2.17 0.05
C ALA A 185 19.61 1.71 -0.56
N ARG A 186 19.71 1.60 -1.89
CA ARG A 186 20.98 1.21 -2.57
C ARG A 186 22.11 2.21 -2.38
N VAL A 187 21.77 3.48 -2.14
CA VAL A 187 22.73 4.57 -1.91
C VAL A 187 22.84 4.93 -0.44
N LEU A 188 22.31 4.08 0.46
CA LEU A 188 22.47 4.17 1.91
C LEU A 188 23.61 3.23 2.37
N PRO A 189 24.89 3.65 2.29
CA PRO A 189 26.00 2.84 2.77
C PRO A 189 25.85 2.52 4.28
N PRO A 190 26.28 1.31 4.72
CA PRO A 190 26.36 0.99 6.14
C PRO A 190 27.30 1.96 6.86
N ASN A 191 26.89 2.47 8.03
CA ASN A 191 27.66 3.37 8.90
C ASN A 191 27.95 4.79 8.38
N ASP A 192 27.49 5.17 7.19
CA ASP A 192 27.72 6.50 6.61
C ASP A 192 26.40 7.27 6.46
N SER A 193 26.29 8.49 6.99
CA SER A 193 25.07 9.29 6.83
C SER A 193 24.76 9.54 5.34
N PRO A 194 23.50 9.33 4.89
CA PRO A 194 23.10 9.60 3.51
C PRO A 194 22.96 11.11 3.26
N ILE A 195 24.05 11.87 3.42
CA ILE A 195 24.04 13.31 3.20
C ILE A 195 24.15 13.55 1.70
N TYR A 196 23.01 13.80 1.06
CA TYR A 196 22.98 14.26 -0.32
C TYR A 196 23.31 15.74 -0.40
N LYS A 197 23.83 16.17 -1.55
CA LYS A 197 23.90 17.59 -1.85
C LYS A 197 22.48 18.15 -1.92
N GLU A 198 22.23 19.25 -1.24
CA GLU A 198 20.96 19.96 -1.30
C GLU A 198 20.53 20.20 -2.76
N GLY A 199 19.27 19.89 -3.06
CA GLY A 199 18.69 20.03 -4.40
C GLY A 199 19.20 19.04 -5.45
N ILE A 200 19.95 17.98 -5.10
CA ILE A 200 20.48 17.01 -6.09
C ILE A 200 19.37 16.36 -6.94
N PHE A 201 18.21 16.11 -6.34
CA PHE A 201 17.07 15.55 -7.04
C PHE A 201 16.13 16.63 -7.62
N GLY A 202 16.33 17.90 -7.27
CA GLY A 202 15.48 19.03 -7.63
C GLY A 202 14.99 19.78 -6.38
N THR A 203 14.12 20.76 -6.59
CA THR A 203 13.48 21.52 -5.52
C THR A 203 11.97 21.30 -5.62
N TYR A 204 11.34 20.99 -4.49
CA TYR A 204 9.91 20.83 -4.42
C TYR A 204 9.21 22.20 -4.45
N ASP A 205 8.24 22.36 -5.35
CA ASP A 205 7.39 23.54 -5.42
C ASP A 205 5.97 23.18 -4.89
N PRO A 206 5.62 23.60 -3.66
CA PRO A 206 4.33 23.28 -3.08
C PRO A 206 3.15 23.99 -3.77
N GLN A 207 3.40 25.05 -4.53
CA GLN A 207 2.37 25.77 -5.30
C GLN A 207 2.11 25.13 -6.67
N SER A 208 2.95 24.16 -7.07
CA SER A 208 2.83 23.51 -8.36
C SER A 208 1.61 22.59 -8.40
N ASP A 209 0.72 22.81 -9.37
CA ASP A 209 -0.48 21.97 -9.56
C ASP A 209 -0.11 20.52 -9.88
N ARG A 210 -0.38 19.62 -8.95
CA ARG A 210 -0.12 18.18 -9.12
C ARG A 210 -0.98 17.54 -10.20
N THR A 211 -2.22 18.00 -10.35
CA THR A 211 -3.20 17.39 -11.26
C THR A 211 -2.81 17.60 -12.73
N SER A 212 -1.98 18.61 -12.99
CA SER A 212 -1.38 18.86 -14.31
C SER A 212 -0.20 17.94 -14.65
N LYS A 213 0.40 17.27 -13.66
CA LYS A 213 1.57 16.39 -13.84
C LYS A 213 1.13 15.00 -14.31
N LYS A 214 1.99 14.34 -15.10
CA LYS A 214 1.75 12.97 -15.59
C LYS A 214 3.00 12.10 -15.54
N GLY A 215 2.82 10.85 -15.14
CA GLY A 215 3.80 9.78 -15.19
C GLY A 215 5.15 10.15 -14.59
N ARG A 216 6.14 10.46 -15.45
CA ARG A 216 7.49 10.80 -14.99
C ARG A 216 7.57 12.08 -14.18
N ALA A 217 6.75 13.08 -14.49
CA ALA A 217 6.72 14.33 -13.72
C ALA A 217 6.20 14.09 -12.30
N GLU A 218 5.23 13.20 -12.16
CA GLU A 218 4.67 12.75 -10.88
C GLU A 218 5.76 12.01 -10.08
N PHE A 219 6.33 10.96 -10.65
CA PHE A 219 7.40 10.18 -10.02
C PHE A 219 8.62 11.02 -9.63
N LYS A 220 8.95 12.03 -10.45
CA LYS A 220 10.08 12.92 -10.17
C LYS A 220 9.82 13.82 -8.97
N GLU A 221 8.59 14.33 -8.84
CA GLU A 221 8.18 15.09 -7.67
C GLU A 221 8.23 14.21 -6.42
N ASP A 222 7.69 12.99 -6.48
CA ASP A 222 7.72 12.03 -5.38
C ASP A 222 9.17 11.73 -4.94
N GLN A 223 10.09 11.58 -5.90
CA GLN A 223 11.51 11.37 -5.63
C GLN A 223 12.13 12.55 -4.86
N ILE A 224 11.79 13.79 -5.24
CA ILE A 224 12.31 14.98 -4.57
C ILE A 224 11.85 14.97 -3.11
N ILE A 225 10.53 14.85 -2.89
CA ILE A 225 9.91 14.84 -1.55
C ILE A 225 10.55 13.74 -0.70
N LEU A 226 10.50 12.48 -1.16
CA LEU A 226 10.97 11.36 -0.36
C LEU A 226 12.47 11.44 -0.04
N SER A 227 13.30 11.94 -0.96
CA SER A 227 14.74 12.03 -0.72
C SER A 227 15.11 12.93 0.47
N GLU A 228 14.31 13.99 0.71
CA GLU A 228 14.49 14.89 1.85
C GLU A 228 14.15 14.15 3.16
N PHE A 229 12.96 13.56 3.25
CA PHE A 229 12.52 12.81 4.44
C PHE A 229 13.36 11.58 4.74
N PHE A 230 13.77 10.84 3.71
CA PHE A 230 14.58 9.63 3.87
C PHE A 230 15.92 9.94 4.54
N THR A 231 16.55 11.06 4.15
CA THR A 231 17.83 11.49 4.70
C THR A 231 17.73 11.83 6.18
N GLU A 232 16.68 12.57 6.54
CA GLU A 232 16.40 12.94 7.93
C GLU A 232 16.09 11.71 8.77
N ALA A 233 15.19 10.84 8.31
CA ALA A 233 14.81 9.62 9.02
C ALA A 233 15.99 8.66 9.19
N ALA A 234 16.83 8.46 8.17
CA ALA A 234 18.03 7.63 8.27
C ALA A 234 19.07 8.23 9.22
N THR A 235 19.20 9.55 9.25
CA THR A 235 20.08 10.26 10.19
C THR A 235 19.58 10.09 11.63
N LEU A 236 18.28 10.26 11.87
CA LEU A 236 17.64 10.02 13.16
C LEU A 236 17.81 8.57 13.62
N ALA A 237 17.60 7.61 12.71
CA ALA A 237 17.75 6.19 12.98
C ALA A 237 19.17 5.84 13.50
N ARG A 238 20.20 6.38 12.85
CA ARG A 238 21.61 6.06 13.14
C ARG A 238 22.22 6.88 14.28
N LEU A 239 21.93 8.17 14.33
CA LEU A 239 22.61 9.10 15.26
C LEU A 239 21.85 9.28 16.58
N VAL A 240 20.55 8.98 16.61
CA VAL A 240 19.69 9.16 17.78
C VAL A 240 18.95 7.85 18.09
N PRO A 241 19.65 6.81 18.59
CA PRO A 241 19.03 5.49 18.82
C PRO A 241 17.90 5.51 19.85
N ASN A 242 17.93 6.45 20.79
CA ASN A 242 16.91 6.61 21.84
C ASN A 242 15.96 7.78 21.56
N TYR A 243 15.68 8.07 20.28
CA TYR A 243 14.73 9.13 19.93
C TYR A 243 13.34 8.78 20.53
N PRO A 244 12.73 9.66 21.33
CA PRO A 244 11.58 9.30 22.18
C PRO A 244 10.27 9.14 21.41
N VAL A 245 10.22 9.59 20.15
CA VAL A 245 9.03 9.54 19.29
C VAL A 245 9.37 8.71 18.07
N GLU A 246 8.67 7.62 17.84
CA GLU A 246 8.89 6.78 16.67
C GLU A 246 7.59 6.60 15.90
N ASP A 247 7.50 7.28 14.75
CA ASP A 247 6.46 7.00 13.77
C ASP A 247 6.79 5.75 12.94
N ASN A 248 5.81 5.27 12.18
CA ASN A 248 5.95 4.06 11.38
C ASN A 248 6.95 4.18 10.22
N PHE A 249 7.22 5.40 9.72
CA PHE A 249 8.22 5.60 8.67
C PHE A 249 9.64 5.47 9.25
N ILE A 250 9.94 6.16 10.35
CA ILE A 250 11.22 6.04 11.07
C ILE A 250 11.46 4.59 11.51
N ARG A 251 10.42 3.93 12.04
CA ARG A 251 10.49 2.52 12.42
C ARG A 251 10.88 1.62 11.24
N GLY A 252 10.26 1.83 10.08
CA GLY A 252 10.60 1.11 8.85
C GLY A 252 12.02 1.38 8.37
N ILE A 253 12.50 2.63 8.47
CA ILE A 253 13.88 2.98 8.13
C ILE A 253 14.88 2.30 9.07
N ARG A 254 14.59 2.20 10.38
CA ARG A 254 15.43 1.44 11.32
C ARG A 254 15.51 -0.05 10.96
N GLU A 255 14.40 -0.65 10.55
CA GLU A 255 14.39 -2.06 10.10
C GLU A 255 15.15 -2.24 8.78
N LEU A 256 15.01 -1.31 7.84
CA LEU A 256 15.81 -1.28 6.62
C LEU A 256 17.31 -1.17 6.96
N ASP A 257 17.69 -0.27 7.86
CA ASP A 257 19.09 -0.09 8.27
C ASP A 257 19.67 -1.34 8.92
N ALA A 258 18.87 -2.01 9.77
CA ALA A 258 19.28 -3.23 10.47
C ALA A 258 19.37 -4.47 9.56
N THR A 259 18.46 -4.60 8.58
CA THR A 259 18.32 -5.82 7.77
C THR A 259 18.91 -5.69 6.36
N GLY A 260 19.12 -4.46 5.88
CA GLY A 260 19.47 -4.17 4.49
C GLY A 260 18.35 -4.40 3.48
N ASN A 261 17.15 -4.77 3.92
CA ASN A 261 16.00 -5.06 3.06
C ASN A 261 14.89 -4.05 3.31
N VAL A 262 14.21 -3.59 2.26
CA VAL A 262 13.05 -2.70 2.38
C VAL A 262 11.84 -3.51 2.85
N PRO A 263 11.34 -3.31 4.08
CA PRO A 263 10.15 -4.02 4.53
C PRO A 263 8.90 -3.42 3.87
N PHE A 264 7.90 -4.24 3.58
CA PHE A 264 6.70 -3.76 2.86
C PHE A 264 5.87 -2.76 3.67
N HIS A 265 5.90 -2.81 5.01
CA HIS A 265 5.24 -1.80 5.83
C HIS A 265 5.90 -0.42 5.69
N LEU A 266 7.22 -0.34 5.43
CA LEU A 266 7.90 0.91 5.08
C LEU A 266 7.42 1.42 3.73
N VAL A 267 7.23 0.55 2.74
CA VAL A 267 6.66 0.92 1.42
C VAL A 267 5.27 1.53 1.58
N TYR A 268 4.44 0.96 2.45
CA TYR A 268 3.11 1.51 2.73
C TYR A 268 3.21 2.87 3.45
N ALA A 269 4.05 2.99 4.48
CA ALA A 269 4.24 4.24 5.21
C ALA A 269 4.76 5.37 4.30
N ASP A 270 5.69 5.05 3.39
CA ASP A 270 6.20 5.96 2.36
C ASP A 270 5.10 6.44 1.42
N GLN A 271 4.26 5.52 0.92
CA GLN A 271 3.12 5.92 0.09
C GLN A 271 2.16 6.88 0.83
N ILE A 272 1.88 6.62 2.10
CA ILE A 272 1.04 7.50 2.92
C ILE A 272 1.69 8.87 3.10
N LEU A 273 3.01 8.93 3.39
CA LEU A 273 3.76 10.19 3.48
C LEU A 273 3.61 11.02 2.20
N LEU A 274 3.81 10.39 1.04
CA LEU A 274 3.65 11.04 -0.27
C LEU A 274 2.21 11.55 -0.47
N ASP A 275 1.20 10.74 -0.15
CA ASP A 275 -0.21 11.15 -0.28
C ASP A 275 -0.54 12.37 0.58
N VAL A 276 -0.09 12.38 1.82
CA VAL A 276 -0.30 13.48 2.75
C VAL A 276 0.35 14.76 2.21
N HIS A 277 1.58 14.66 1.70
CA HIS A 277 2.25 15.77 1.03
C HIS A 277 1.47 16.26 -0.19
N HIS A 278 0.92 15.34 -0.98
CA HIS A 278 0.15 15.67 -2.17
C HIS A 278 -1.18 16.34 -1.87
N ILE A 279 -1.78 16.05 -0.71
CA ILE A 279 -3.04 16.64 -0.24
C ILE A 279 -2.79 18.02 0.37
N ILE A 280 -1.83 18.13 1.28
CA ILE A 280 -1.58 19.36 2.05
C ILE A 280 -0.88 20.43 1.21
N ARG A 281 0.11 20.06 0.39
CA ARG A 281 0.84 21.00 -0.46
C ARG A 281 1.39 22.22 0.31
N ASP A 282 1.01 23.41 -0.09
CA ASP A 282 1.43 24.69 0.48
C ASP A 282 0.83 24.99 1.86
N HIS A 283 -0.17 24.21 2.28
CA HIS A 283 -0.72 24.28 3.64
C HIS A 283 0.19 23.64 4.69
N ALA A 284 1.34 23.06 4.33
CA ALA A 284 2.23 22.40 5.28
C ALA A 284 2.79 23.36 6.35
N SER A 285 2.97 24.63 5.99
CA SER A 285 3.33 25.70 6.94
C SER A 285 2.27 25.88 8.05
N SER A 286 1.00 25.67 7.72
CA SER A 286 -0.12 25.75 8.67
C SER A 286 -0.08 24.63 9.71
N ALA A 287 0.53 23.48 9.37
CA ALA A 287 0.70 22.38 10.32
C ALA A 287 1.70 22.73 11.42
N LEU A 288 2.83 23.35 11.06
CA LEU A 288 3.80 23.83 12.04
C LEU A 288 3.18 24.90 12.96
N ASP A 289 2.46 25.86 12.38
CA ASP A 289 1.77 26.89 13.16
C ASP A 289 0.72 26.29 14.12
N SER A 290 -0.01 25.27 13.68
CA SER A 290 -0.99 24.55 14.50
C SER A 290 -0.31 23.81 15.65
N LEU A 291 0.79 23.11 15.37
CA LEU A 291 1.59 22.41 16.38
C LEU A 291 2.12 23.36 17.45
N LEU A 292 2.68 24.50 17.03
CA LEU A 292 3.19 25.52 17.94
C LEU A 292 2.07 26.10 18.80
N LYS A 293 0.91 26.43 18.21
CA LYS A 293 -0.26 26.92 18.95
C LYS A 293 -0.73 25.91 20.01
N HIS A 294 -0.86 24.64 19.67
CA HIS A 294 -1.29 23.60 20.61
C HIS A 294 -0.26 23.39 21.73
N THR A 295 1.03 23.39 21.40
CA THR A 295 2.10 23.18 22.39
C THR A 295 2.18 24.35 23.37
N ILE A 296 2.01 25.58 22.89
CA ILE A 296 1.92 26.77 23.74
C ILE A 296 0.69 26.70 24.65
N ALA A 297 -0.47 26.33 24.11
CA ALA A 297 -1.69 26.18 24.91
C ALA A 297 -1.51 25.15 26.03
N MET A 298 -0.96 23.97 25.72
CA MET A 298 -0.65 22.93 26.70
C MET A 298 0.31 23.43 27.78
N ALA A 299 1.38 24.14 27.39
CA ALA A 299 2.35 24.68 28.34
C ALA A 299 1.72 25.71 29.30
N CYS A 300 0.83 26.57 28.79
CA CYS A 300 0.08 27.53 29.60
C CYS A 300 -0.85 26.81 30.59
N GLU A 301 -1.63 25.82 30.12
CA GLU A 301 -2.54 25.04 30.98
C GLU A 301 -1.79 24.30 32.09
N LEU A 302 -0.68 23.64 31.75
CA LEU A 302 0.21 22.98 32.72
C LEU A 302 0.73 23.98 33.77
N SER A 303 1.16 25.16 33.33
CA SER A 303 1.66 26.22 34.23
C SER A 303 0.56 26.70 35.19
N SER A 304 -0.63 27.00 34.67
CA SER A 304 -1.78 27.39 35.49
C SER A 304 -2.21 26.30 36.47
N HIS A 305 -2.15 25.03 36.05
CA HIS A 305 -2.45 23.90 36.94
C HIS A 305 -1.41 23.80 38.07
N ILE A 306 -0.12 23.96 37.77
CA ILE A 306 0.94 23.97 38.79
C ILE A 306 0.72 25.12 39.80
N GLU A 307 0.49 26.35 39.32
CA GLU A 307 0.22 27.53 40.17
C GLU A 307 -1.01 27.34 41.07
N PHE A 308 -2.06 26.71 40.56
CA PHE A 308 -3.26 26.39 41.34
C PHE A 308 -2.94 25.43 42.49
N HIS A 309 -2.15 24.39 42.25
CA HIS A 309 -1.78 23.38 43.25
C HIS A 309 -0.75 23.87 44.28
N GLU A 310 0.09 24.84 43.96
CA GLU A 310 0.98 25.48 44.95
C GLU A 310 0.21 26.09 46.14
N ASN A 311 -1.03 26.52 45.89
CA ASN A 311 -1.87 27.20 46.88
C ASN A 311 -2.88 26.28 47.57
N LEU A 312 -2.94 25.00 47.20
CA LEU A 312 -3.85 24.01 47.81
C LEU A 312 -3.30 23.51 49.16
N ARG A 313 -3.66 24.21 50.24
CA ARG A 313 -3.48 23.69 51.61
C ARG A 313 -4.58 22.69 51.94
N ILE A 314 -4.24 21.42 52.07
CA ILE A 314 -5.11 20.40 52.68
C ILE A 314 -5.26 20.77 54.16
N LYS A 315 -6.45 21.20 54.56
CA LYS A 315 -6.80 21.36 55.98
C LYS A 315 -7.06 19.97 56.56
N ASN A 316 -6.14 19.48 57.39
CA ASN A 316 -6.35 18.35 58.30
C ASN A 316 -7.16 18.78 59.51
#